data_AF-A0A2K6WBK3-F1
#
_entry.id   AF-A0A2K6WBK3-F1
#
_cell.length_a   1.000
_cell.length_b   1.000
_cell.length_c   1.000
_cell.angle_alpha   90.00
_cell.angle_beta   90.00
_cell.angle_gamma   90.00
#
_symmetry.space_group_name_H-M   'P 1'
#
loop_
_entity.id
_entity.type
_entity.pdbx_description
1 polymer ?
#
loop_
_entity_poly.entity_id
_entity_poly.type
_entity_poly.pdbx_seq_one_letter_code
_entity_poly.pdbx_strand_id
1 'polypeptide(L)'
;MFGLGPWWYNFSQFHRSELTVDNLTSVPSPYIELTIFGTFKAAEFLSFIGGCIVHPIYRLFLSRNLTPETTTNNSAKIIRNTCRKLQGRFLLASFVVGPLSTLAYVSYYSLDRKVAKELCYQIRCSEQMMVWDRTAISLGCVGWYWKRFKGAVDGINLASVYTAYYFTAQKRLINTLETDKIKPWQRPKSIEEAETKKLLPFLVQTATEDNTSFDLMASLPIRTS
;
A
#
# COMPACT_ATOMS: atom_id res chain seq x y z
N MET A 1 9.33 1.30 -16.04
CA MET A 1 10.13 0.07 -15.91
C MET A 1 9.49 -1.08 -15.10
N PHE A 2 8.42 -0.90 -14.30
CA PHE A 2 7.73 -2.05 -13.64
C PHE A 2 6.19 -2.05 -13.79
N GLY A 3 5.64 -1.12 -14.57
CA GLY A 3 4.18 -0.90 -14.63
C GLY A 3 3.59 -0.28 -13.35
N LEU A 4 4.40 0.07 -12.35
CA LEU A 4 3.95 0.63 -11.07
C LEU A 4 3.63 2.14 -11.10
N GLY A 5 3.68 2.78 -12.27
CA GLY A 5 3.37 4.21 -12.41
C GLY A 5 2.00 4.58 -11.83
N PRO A 6 0.90 3.89 -12.25
CA PRO A 6 -0.44 4.18 -11.74
C PRO A 6 -0.57 3.97 -10.23
N TRP A 7 0.04 2.92 -9.68
CA TRP A 7 0.14 2.71 -8.24
C TRP A 7 0.86 3.88 -7.57
N TRP A 8 2.01 4.30 -8.08
CA TRP A 8 2.79 5.40 -7.51
C TRP A 8 2.07 6.75 -7.55
N TYR A 9 1.31 7.04 -8.60
CA TYR A 9 0.51 8.25 -8.68
C TYR A 9 -0.58 8.28 -7.62
N ASN A 10 -1.27 7.15 -7.42
CA ASN A 10 -2.25 6.99 -6.34
C ASN A 10 -1.56 7.09 -4.97
N PHE A 11 -0.44 6.39 -4.77
CA PHE A 11 0.26 6.33 -3.51
C PHE A 11 0.86 7.68 -3.10
N SER A 12 1.61 8.35 -3.98
CA SER A 12 2.34 9.58 -3.65
C SER A 12 1.46 10.83 -3.64
N GLN A 13 0.39 10.85 -4.44
CA GLN A 13 -0.45 12.03 -4.73
C GLN A 13 0.30 13.28 -5.24
N PHE A 14 1.60 13.17 -5.56
CA PHE A 14 2.39 14.31 -6.03
C PHE A 14 2.01 14.73 -7.45
N HIS A 15 1.74 13.76 -8.32
CA HIS A 15 1.36 14.01 -9.72
C HIS A 15 -0.15 14.09 -9.84
N ARG A 16 -0.73 15.23 -9.44
CA ARG A 16 -2.18 15.44 -9.46
C ARG A 16 -2.81 15.31 -10.85
N SER A 17 -2.09 15.62 -11.94
CA SER A 17 -2.58 15.40 -13.31
C SER A 17 -2.85 13.92 -13.61
N GLU A 18 -1.96 13.05 -13.14
CA GLU A 18 -2.00 11.59 -13.37
C GLU A 18 -2.96 10.85 -12.43
N LEU A 19 -3.53 11.52 -11.43
CA LEU A 19 -4.61 10.99 -10.59
C LEU A 19 -5.92 11.00 -11.38
N THR A 20 -6.09 10.03 -12.28
CA THR A 20 -7.28 9.77 -13.10
C THR A 20 -7.93 8.44 -12.69
N VAL A 21 -9.22 8.27 -13.01
CA VAL A 21 -9.94 7.00 -12.77
C VAL A 21 -9.29 5.86 -13.54
N ASP A 22 -8.80 6.12 -14.76
CA ASP A 22 -8.10 5.13 -15.58
C ASP A 22 -6.81 4.63 -14.93
N ASN A 23 -6.02 5.54 -14.34
CA ASN A 23 -4.82 5.14 -13.61
C ASN A 23 -5.16 4.43 -12.30
N LEU A 24 -6.24 4.80 -11.63
CA LEU A 24 -6.70 4.12 -10.42
C LEU A 24 -7.04 2.65 -10.69
N THR A 25 -7.73 2.34 -11.78
CA THR A 25 -8.16 0.99 -12.18
C THR A 25 -7.08 0.21 -12.93
N SER A 26 -6.07 0.89 -13.48
CA SER A 26 -4.94 0.25 -14.16
C SER A 26 -3.99 -0.43 -13.16
N VAL A 27 -4.07 -1.76 -13.09
CA VAL A 27 -3.20 -2.63 -12.28
C VAL A 27 -2.45 -3.61 -13.19
N PRO A 28 -1.35 -3.19 -13.84
CA PRO A 28 -0.63 -4.05 -14.79
C PRO A 28 0.10 -5.22 -14.09
N SER A 29 0.63 -4.97 -12.89
CA SER A 29 1.50 -5.89 -12.15
C SER A 29 0.96 -6.19 -10.74
N PRO A 30 -0.18 -6.88 -10.60
CA PRO A 30 -0.88 -7.04 -9.31
C PRO A 30 -0.03 -7.73 -8.25
N TYR A 31 0.71 -8.79 -8.59
CA TYR A 31 1.53 -9.52 -7.61
C TYR A 31 2.69 -8.69 -7.06
N ILE A 32 3.28 -7.81 -7.89
CA ILE A 32 4.34 -6.90 -7.46
C ILE A 32 3.75 -5.86 -6.50
N GLU A 33 2.58 -5.32 -6.83
CA GLU A 33 1.89 -4.36 -5.99
C GLU A 33 1.44 -4.97 -4.64
N LEU A 34 0.91 -6.19 -4.64
CA LEU A 34 0.62 -6.94 -3.42
C LEU A 34 1.89 -7.20 -2.60
N THR A 35 3.03 -7.39 -3.25
CA THR A 35 4.32 -7.58 -2.57
C THR A 35 4.77 -6.30 -1.89
N ILE A 36 4.60 -5.16 -2.54
CA ILE A 36 4.87 -3.84 -1.96
C ILE A 36 3.94 -3.59 -0.77
N PHE A 37 2.65 -3.83 -0.93
CA PHE A 37 1.67 -3.69 0.15
C PHE A 37 2.00 -4.61 1.34
N GLY A 38 2.27 -5.89 1.08
CA GLY A 38 2.67 -6.84 2.12
C GLY A 38 3.96 -6.43 2.83
N THR A 39 4.89 -5.80 2.12
CA THR A 39 6.09 -5.22 2.72
C THR A 39 5.76 -4.06 3.67
N PHE A 40 4.84 -3.16 3.30
CA PHE A 40 4.37 -2.10 4.20
C PHE A 40 3.71 -2.68 5.46
N LYS A 41 2.76 -3.60 5.29
CA LYS A 41 2.06 -4.22 6.44
C LYS A 41 3.02 -5.00 7.34
N ALA A 42 3.98 -5.73 6.78
CA ALA A 42 5.01 -6.40 7.56
C ALA A 42 5.92 -5.39 8.29
N ALA A 43 6.28 -4.28 7.65
CA ALA A 43 7.09 -3.23 8.26
C ALA A 43 6.38 -2.58 9.44
N GLU A 44 5.10 -2.26 9.29
CA GLU A 44 4.26 -1.74 10.36
C GLU A 44 4.14 -2.73 11.52
N PHE A 45 3.76 -3.98 11.23
CA PHE A 45 3.56 -5.02 12.22
C PHE A 45 4.84 -5.36 12.99
N LEU A 46 5.94 -5.63 12.29
CA LEU A 46 7.22 -5.96 12.93
C LEU A 46 7.83 -4.74 13.64
N SER A 47 7.60 -3.52 13.15
CA SER A 47 8.00 -2.29 13.87
C SER A 47 7.27 -2.15 15.19
N PHE A 48 5.97 -2.46 15.22
CA PHE A 48 5.18 -2.46 16.44
C PHE A 48 5.70 -3.51 17.42
N ILE A 49 5.87 -4.77 16.98
CA ILE A 49 6.42 -5.84 17.83
C ILE A 49 7.82 -5.47 18.35
N GLY A 50 8.72 -5.05 17.46
CA GLY A 50 10.09 -4.73 17.79
C GLY A 50 10.21 -3.54 18.75
N GLY A 51 9.41 -2.49 18.55
CA GLY A 51 9.46 -1.25 19.32
C GLY A 51 8.63 -1.24 20.60
N CYS A 52 7.42 -1.77 20.56
CA CYS A 52 6.45 -1.68 21.65
C CYS A 52 6.45 -2.91 22.57
N ILE A 53 6.85 -4.08 22.07
CA ILE A 53 6.78 -5.34 22.84
C ILE A 53 8.18 -5.86 23.17
N VAL A 54 8.97 -6.19 22.14
CA VAL A 54 10.27 -6.85 22.32
C VAL A 54 11.27 -5.92 22.98
N HIS A 55 11.33 -4.64 22.57
CA HIS A 55 12.26 -3.67 23.15
C HIS A 55 12.10 -3.49 24.68
N PRO A 56 10.91 -3.21 25.24
CA PRO A 56 10.76 -3.07 26.69
C PRO A 56 10.99 -4.40 27.44
N ILE A 57 10.49 -5.52 26.94
CA ILE A 57 10.68 -6.83 27.59
C ILE A 57 12.16 -7.20 27.64
N TYR A 58 12.86 -7.05 26.51
CA TYR A 58 14.29 -7.37 26.44
C TYR A 58 15.14 -6.42 27.29
N ARG A 59 14.73 -5.15 27.40
CA ARG A 59 15.36 -4.19 28.31
C ARG A 59 15.22 -4.63 29.77
N LEU A 60 14.01 -5.04 30.18
CA LEU A 60 13.78 -5.55 31.55
C LEU A 60 14.59 -6.81 31.82
N PHE A 61 14.61 -7.75 30.87
CA PHE A 61 15.41 -8.97 30.96
C PHE A 61 16.90 -8.67 31.17
N LEU A 62 17.49 -7.82 30.31
CA LEU A 62 18.89 -7.44 30.44
C LEU A 62 19.18 -6.69 31.74
N SER A 63 18.28 -5.82 32.20
CA SER A 63 18.44 -5.11 33.46
C SER A 63 18.39 -6.03 34.68
N ARG A 64 17.59 -7.11 34.65
CA ARG A 64 17.50 -8.09 35.74
C ARG A 64 18.71 -9.03 35.81
N ASN A 65 19.38 -9.27 34.68
CA ASN A 65 20.54 -10.14 34.59
C ASN A 65 21.89 -9.41 34.80
N LEU A 66 21.86 -8.14 35.23
CA LEU A 66 23.08 -7.42 35.60
C LEU A 66 23.60 -7.95 36.94
N THR A 67 24.79 -8.55 36.91
CA THR A 67 25.54 -8.87 38.13
C THR A 67 26.32 -7.63 38.59
N PRO A 68 26.61 -7.48 39.90
CA PRO A 68 27.43 -6.36 40.38
C PRO A 68 28.82 -6.32 39.71
N GLU A 69 29.38 -7.49 39.37
CA GLU A 69 30.66 -7.62 38.65
C GLU A 69 30.63 -7.10 37.21
N THR A 70 29.49 -7.24 36.52
CA THR A 70 29.30 -6.76 35.15
C THR A 70 28.71 -5.35 35.09
N THR A 71 28.34 -4.79 36.24
CA THR A 71 27.73 -3.47 36.34
C THR A 71 28.80 -2.40 36.22
N THR A 72 28.70 -1.61 35.16
CA THR A 72 29.52 -0.43 34.92
C THR A 72 28.63 0.81 34.97
N ASN A 73 29.23 1.99 35.16
CA ASN A 73 28.52 3.27 35.07
C ASN A 73 27.81 3.47 33.71
N ASN A 74 28.20 2.70 32.68
CA ASN A 74 27.64 2.75 31.33
C ASN A 74 26.64 1.62 31.01
N SER A 75 26.37 0.68 31.93
CA SER A 75 25.55 -0.51 31.64
C SER A 75 24.15 -0.14 31.13
N ALA A 76 23.50 0.88 31.69
CA ALA A 76 22.20 1.35 31.22
C ALA A 76 22.23 1.87 29.77
N LYS A 77 23.30 2.58 29.39
CA LYS A 77 23.50 3.09 28.02
C LYS A 77 23.75 1.94 27.05
N ILE A 78 24.53 0.93 27.45
CA ILE A 78 24.81 -0.27 26.67
C ILE A 78 23.52 -1.06 26.42
N ILE A 79 22.77 -1.38 27.48
CA ILE A 79 21.50 -2.10 27.39
C ILE A 79 20.54 -1.37 26.43
N ARG A 80 20.37 -0.05 26.62
CA ARG A 80 19.51 0.75 25.74
C ARG A 80 19.97 0.66 24.29
N ASN A 81 21.27 0.82 24.02
CA ASN A 81 21.77 0.76 22.65
C ASN A 81 21.55 -0.63 22.01
N THR A 82 21.75 -1.70 22.77
CA THR A 82 21.51 -3.08 22.33
C THR A 82 20.02 -3.31 22.01
N CYS A 83 19.12 -2.92 22.91
CA CYS A 83 17.68 -3.03 22.69
C CYS A 83 17.24 -2.21 21.46
N ARG A 84 17.78 -1.00 21.30
CA ARG A 84 17.50 -0.15 20.12
C ARG A 84 18.04 -0.76 18.83
N LYS A 85 19.20 -1.41 18.84
CA LYS A 85 19.72 -2.16 17.68
C LYS A 85 18.78 -3.31 17.32
N LEU A 86 18.29 -4.05 18.32
CA LEU A 86 17.32 -5.12 18.12
C LEU A 86 16.02 -4.60 17.49
N GLN A 87 15.47 -3.50 18.00
CA GLN A 87 14.31 -2.82 17.43
C GLN A 87 14.49 -2.55 15.92
N GLY A 88 15.62 -1.97 15.51
CA GLY A 88 15.90 -1.72 14.09
C GLY A 88 16.01 -2.99 13.23
N ARG A 89 16.38 -4.14 13.81
CA ARG A 89 16.44 -5.42 13.09
C ARG A 89 15.07 -5.98 12.74
N PHE A 90 14.03 -5.69 13.52
CA PHE A 90 12.66 -6.10 13.20
C PHE A 90 12.16 -5.44 11.91
N LEU A 91 12.46 -4.15 11.72
CA LEU A 91 12.18 -3.47 10.45
C LEU A 91 13.02 -4.02 9.30
N LEU A 92 14.28 -4.42 9.55
CA LEU A 92 15.06 -5.09 8.50
C LEU A 92 14.45 -6.45 8.11
N ALA A 93 13.96 -7.21 9.10
CA ALA A 93 13.31 -8.49 8.85
C ALA A 93 12.04 -8.34 8.02
N SER A 94 11.33 -7.20 8.08
CA SER A 94 10.11 -7.00 7.30
C SER A 94 10.33 -6.95 5.79
N PHE A 95 11.52 -6.55 5.33
CA PHE A 95 11.85 -6.59 3.89
C PHE A 95 11.99 -8.01 3.34
N VAL A 96 12.16 -9.00 4.23
CA VAL A 96 12.18 -10.42 3.87
C VAL A 96 10.81 -11.05 4.16
N VAL A 97 10.27 -10.82 5.36
CA VAL A 97 8.98 -11.38 5.79
C VAL A 97 7.83 -10.87 4.93
N GLY A 98 7.83 -9.60 4.53
CA GLY A 98 6.79 -9.01 3.69
C GLY A 98 6.62 -9.76 2.36
N PRO A 99 7.62 -9.78 1.47
CA PRO A 99 7.53 -10.50 0.21
C PRO A 99 7.24 -12.00 0.37
N LEU A 100 7.85 -12.66 1.36
CA LEU A 100 7.59 -14.08 1.61
C LEU A 100 6.16 -14.33 2.08
N SER A 101 5.60 -13.46 2.93
CA SER A 101 4.21 -13.57 3.39
C SER A 101 3.21 -13.34 2.25
N THR A 102 3.47 -12.38 1.37
CA THR A 102 2.66 -12.18 0.16
C THR A 102 2.76 -13.37 -0.77
N LEU A 103 3.96 -13.90 -1.00
CA LEU A 103 4.15 -15.09 -1.84
C LEU A 103 3.39 -16.28 -1.27
N ALA A 104 3.54 -16.55 0.03
CA ALA A 104 2.82 -17.62 0.71
C ALA A 104 1.31 -17.44 0.62
N TYR A 105 0.80 -16.21 0.77
CA TYR A 105 -0.62 -15.88 0.61
C TYR A 105 -1.12 -16.17 -0.81
N VAL A 106 -0.40 -15.68 -1.84
CA VAL A 106 -0.74 -15.90 -3.25
C VAL A 106 -0.72 -17.39 -3.59
N SER A 107 0.28 -18.13 -3.13
CA SER A 107 0.41 -19.57 -3.37
C SER A 107 -0.65 -20.39 -2.63
N TYR A 108 -0.90 -20.10 -1.35
CA TYR A 108 -1.84 -20.85 -0.52
C TYR A 108 -3.28 -20.71 -1.02
N TYR A 109 -3.69 -19.48 -1.38
CA TYR A 109 -5.04 -19.23 -1.90
C TYR A 109 -5.14 -19.39 -3.42
N SER A 110 -4.05 -19.76 -4.11
CA SER A 110 -4.00 -19.86 -5.58
C SER A 110 -4.66 -18.66 -6.27
N LEU A 111 -4.27 -17.47 -5.84
CA LEU A 111 -4.92 -16.22 -6.25
C LEU A 111 -4.77 -16.02 -7.75
N ASP A 112 -5.90 -16.06 -8.46
CA ASP A 112 -5.93 -15.71 -9.88
C ASP A 112 -5.60 -14.23 -10.08
N ARG A 113 -5.04 -13.91 -11.25
CA ARG A 113 -4.60 -12.56 -11.60
C ARG A 113 -5.75 -11.56 -11.53
N LYS A 114 -6.98 -11.95 -11.88
CA LYS A 114 -8.16 -11.08 -11.80
C LYS A 114 -8.46 -10.69 -10.36
N VAL A 115 -8.48 -11.67 -9.46
CA VAL A 115 -8.72 -11.45 -8.02
C VAL A 115 -7.60 -10.62 -7.41
N ALA A 116 -6.34 -10.89 -7.77
CA ALA A 116 -5.21 -10.10 -7.30
C ALA A 116 -5.27 -8.63 -7.75
N LYS A 117 -5.70 -8.36 -8.99
CA LYS A 117 -5.94 -6.99 -9.47
C LYS A 117 -7.02 -6.31 -8.64
N GLU A 118 -8.15 -6.97 -8.45
CA GLU A 118 -9.28 -6.43 -7.68
C GLU A 118 -8.88 -6.08 -6.25
N LEU A 119 -8.10 -6.96 -5.59
CA LEU A 119 -7.54 -6.69 -4.26
C LEU A 119 -6.64 -5.44 -4.26
N CYS A 120 -5.75 -5.28 -5.24
CA CYS A 120 -4.93 -4.07 -5.35
C CYS A 120 -5.78 -2.81 -5.52
N TYR A 121 -6.82 -2.88 -6.35
CA TYR A 121 -7.74 -1.76 -6.55
C TYR A 121 -8.49 -1.38 -5.26
N GLN A 122 -8.98 -2.38 -4.53
CA GLN A 122 -9.62 -2.16 -3.22
C GLN A 122 -8.65 -1.52 -2.21
N ILE A 123 -7.39 -1.97 -2.19
CA ILE A 123 -6.33 -1.37 -1.36
C ILE A 123 -6.10 0.10 -1.74
N ARG A 124 -5.95 0.43 -3.04
CA ARG A 124 -5.80 1.81 -3.52
C ARG A 124 -6.99 2.71 -3.17
N CYS A 125 -8.20 2.14 -3.13
CA CYS A 125 -9.43 2.86 -2.78
C CYS A 125 -9.62 3.01 -1.27
N SER A 126 -8.93 2.21 -0.46
CA SER A 126 -9.01 2.28 0.99
C SER A 126 -8.20 3.47 1.50
N GLU A 127 -8.92 4.56 1.80
CA GLU A 127 -8.34 5.77 2.40
C GLU A 127 -7.55 5.44 3.67
N GLN A 128 -8.10 4.56 4.51
CA GLN A 128 -7.45 4.16 5.75
C GLN A 128 -6.08 3.53 5.51
N MET A 129 -6.00 2.56 4.59
CA MET A 129 -4.73 1.90 4.28
C MET A 129 -3.73 2.87 3.66
N MET A 130 -4.17 3.71 2.72
CA MET A 130 -3.29 4.67 2.04
C MET A 130 -2.75 5.73 2.99
N VAL A 131 -3.58 6.29 3.88
CA VAL A 131 -3.12 7.25 4.90
C VAL A 131 -2.12 6.60 5.84
N TRP A 132 -2.38 5.35 6.26
CA TRP A 132 -1.45 4.61 7.12
C TRP A 132 -0.10 4.41 6.45
N ASP A 133 -0.08 3.90 5.22
CA ASP A 133 1.17 3.61 4.50
C ASP A 133 1.96 4.92 4.24
N ARG A 134 1.29 5.99 3.81
CA ARG A 134 1.93 7.30 3.55
C ARG A 134 2.52 7.93 4.81
N THR A 135 1.79 7.89 5.92
CA THR A 135 2.27 8.43 7.20
C THR A 135 3.40 7.57 7.76
N ALA A 136 3.32 6.24 7.61
CA ALA A 136 4.38 5.31 8.00
C ALA A 136 5.67 5.57 7.22
N ILE A 137 5.61 5.78 5.90
CA ILE A 137 6.79 6.18 5.12
C ILE A 137 7.29 7.54 5.57
N SER A 138 6.42 8.54 5.67
CA SER A 138 6.83 9.92 5.96
C SER A 138 7.54 10.03 7.31
N LEU A 139 6.90 9.53 8.38
CA LEU A 139 7.47 9.54 9.72
C LEU A 139 8.60 8.51 9.87
N GLY A 140 8.53 7.39 9.17
CA GLY A 140 9.62 6.41 9.09
C GLY A 140 10.89 7.01 8.49
N CYS A 141 10.78 7.80 7.41
CA CYS A 141 11.90 8.52 6.80
C CYS A 141 12.47 9.60 7.73
N VAL A 142 11.61 10.39 8.39
CA VAL A 142 12.04 11.38 9.39
C VAL A 142 12.78 10.70 10.55
N GLY A 143 12.24 9.60 11.05
CA GLY A 143 12.88 8.78 12.07
C GLY A 143 14.21 8.20 11.60
N TRP A 144 14.27 7.71 10.36
CA TRP A 144 15.49 7.18 9.76
C TRP A 144 16.58 8.24 9.64
N TYR A 145 16.23 9.46 9.23
CA TYR A 145 17.16 10.57 9.17
C TYR A 145 17.80 10.85 10.53
N TRP A 146 17.02 10.79 11.62
CA TRP A 146 17.53 11.09 12.97
C TRP A 146 18.33 9.96 13.62
N LYS A 147 17.90 8.70 13.49
CA LYS A 147 18.47 7.54 14.24
C LYS A 147 18.60 6.26 13.41
N ARG A 148 18.66 6.38 12.07
CA ARG A 148 18.68 5.25 11.13
C ARG A 148 17.49 4.31 11.38
N PHE A 149 17.64 3.00 11.14
CA PHE A 149 16.55 2.02 11.31
C PHE A 149 15.87 2.07 12.68
N LYS A 150 16.61 2.42 13.75
CA LYS A 150 16.05 2.54 15.11
C LYS A 150 15.02 3.66 15.19
N GLY A 151 15.35 4.81 14.60
CA GLY A 151 14.42 5.93 14.52
C GLY A 151 13.31 5.69 13.51
N ALA A 152 13.57 4.96 12.43
CA ALA A 152 12.53 4.58 11.47
C ALA A 152 11.40 3.79 12.13
N VAL A 153 11.74 2.83 13.00
CA VAL A 153 10.73 2.10 13.80
C VAL A 153 9.95 3.04 14.71
N ASP A 154 10.62 3.97 15.41
CA ASP A 154 9.94 4.95 16.25
C ASP A 154 8.96 5.81 15.40
N GLY A 155 9.38 6.20 14.20
CA GLY A 155 8.56 6.95 13.25
C GLY A 155 7.33 6.19 12.75
N ILE A 156 7.49 4.91 12.37
CA ILE A 156 6.39 4.03 11.94
C ILE A 156 5.40 3.80 13.09
N ASN A 157 5.88 3.60 14.31
CA ASN A 157 5.02 3.44 15.49
C ASN A 157 4.26 4.74 15.79
N LEU A 158 4.92 5.88 15.70
CA LEU A 158 4.26 7.19 15.83
C LEU A 158 3.21 7.41 14.73
N ALA A 159 3.49 7.01 13.50
CA ALA A 159 2.52 7.05 12.39
C ALA A 159 1.29 6.20 12.67
N SER A 160 1.49 5.02 13.25
CA SER A 160 0.38 4.13 13.63
C SER A 160 -0.49 4.75 14.70
N VAL A 161 0.11 5.38 15.72
CA VAL A 161 -0.63 6.12 16.77
C VAL A 161 -1.37 7.32 16.17
N TYR A 162 -0.69 8.11 15.34
CA TYR A 162 -1.29 9.27 14.68
C TYR A 162 -2.47 8.88 13.79
N THR A 163 -2.32 7.85 12.98
CA THR A 163 -3.36 7.36 12.07
C THR A 163 -4.55 6.80 12.84
N ALA A 164 -4.29 6.04 13.92
CA ALA A 164 -5.35 5.57 14.81
C ALA A 164 -6.11 6.73 15.44
N TYR A 165 -5.42 7.75 15.96
CA TYR A 165 -6.04 8.96 16.51
C TYR A 165 -6.85 9.73 15.43
N TYR A 166 -6.29 9.87 14.24
CA TYR A 166 -6.94 10.56 13.12
C TYR A 166 -8.28 9.92 12.78
N PHE A 167 -8.33 8.60 12.60
CA PHE A 167 -9.57 7.89 12.23
C PHE A 167 -10.56 7.70 13.39
N THR A 168 -10.08 7.67 14.65
CA THR A 168 -10.96 7.49 15.82
C THR A 168 -11.57 8.79 16.33
N ALA A 169 -10.80 9.87 16.37
CA ALA A 169 -11.20 11.14 16.97
C ALA A 169 -11.32 12.26 15.93
N GLN A 170 -10.24 12.55 15.21
CA GLN A 170 -10.16 13.78 14.41
C GLN A 170 -11.12 13.77 13.22
N LYS A 171 -11.22 12.67 12.48
CA LYS A 171 -12.11 12.54 11.32
C LYS A 171 -13.59 12.68 11.69
N ARG A 172 -13.95 12.38 12.94
CA ARG A 172 -15.32 12.58 13.45
C ARG A 172 -15.61 14.05 13.79
N LEU A 173 -14.60 14.79 14.23
CA LEU A 173 -14.73 16.18 14.65
C LEU A 173 -14.60 17.17 13.48
N ILE A 174 -13.70 16.86 12.55
CA ILE A 174 -13.39 17.70 11.40
C ILE A 174 -14.15 17.11 10.20
N ASN A 175 -15.33 17.66 9.90
CA ASN A 175 -16.13 17.31 8.71
C ASN A 175 -15.42 17.63 7.36
N THR A 176 -14.13 17.95 7.37
CA THR A 176 -13.42 18.59 6.29
C THR A 176 -12.07 17.92 6.01
N LEU A 177 -12.03 17.11 4.97
CA LEU A 177 -11.49 17.43 3.64
C LEU A 177 -11.38 16.06 2.98
N GLU A 178 -12.27 15.74 2.04
CA GLU A 178 -12.01 14.64 1.09
C GLU A 178 -10.74 15.03 0.31
N THR A 179 -9.58 14.68 0.85
CA THR A 179 -8.27 15.04 0.29
C THR A 179 -8.01 14.32 -1.03
N ASP A 180 -8.72 13.21 -1.25
CA ASP A 180 -8.63 12.45 -2.49
C ASP A 180 -9.29 13.20 -3.66
N LYS A 181 -8.48 13.46 -4.69
CA LYS A 181 -8.93 14.05 -5.95
C LYS A 181 -10.07 13.26 -6.60
N ILE A 182 -10.01 11.92 -6.50
CA ILE A 182 -11.04 11.01 -7.04
C ILE A 182 -12.02 10.70 -5.92
N LYS A 183 -13.24 11.20 -6.06
CA LYS A 183 -14.27 11.06 -5.04
C LYS A 183 -14.89 9.66 -5.07
N PRO A 184 -15.43 9.14 -3.94
CA PRO A 184 -15.94 7.78 -3.86
C PRO A 184 -16.96 7.42 -4.94
N TRP A 185 -17.84 8.34 -5.33
CA TRP A 185 -18.86 8.12 -6.37
C TRP A 185 -18.31 8.10 -7.80
N GLN A 186 -17.08 8.59 -8.03
CA GLN A 186 -16.41 8.50 -9.33
C GLN A 186 -15.67 7.17 -9.51
N ARG A 187 -15.53 6.39 -8.43
CA ARG A 187 -14.80 5.12 -8.42
C ARG A 187 -15.76 4.01 -8.91
N PRO A 188 -15.38 3.22 -9.93
CA PRO A 188 -16.15 2.04 -10.30
C PRO A 188 -16.22 1.04 -9.13
N LYS A 189 -17.25 0.20 -9.06
CA LYS A 189 -17.39 -0.74 -7.94
C LYS A 189 -16.38 -1.88 -8.01
N SER A 190 -15.97 -2.25 -9.23
CA SER A 190 -14.96 -3.26 -9.51
C SER A 190 -14.14 -2.87 -10.73
N ILE A 191 -12.98 -3.49 -10.91
CA ILE A 191 -12.19 -3.33 -12.13
C ILE A 191 -12.96 -3.82 -13.36
N GLU A 192 -13.76 -4.89 -13.24
CA GLU A 192 -14.55 -5.42 -14.36
C GLU A 192 -15.58 -4.42 -14.87
N GLU A 193 -16.22 -3.65 -13.98
CA GLU A 193 -17.13 -2.56 -14.36
C GLU A 193 -16.38 -1.46 -15.13
N ALA A 194 -15.13 -1.15 -14.72
CA ALA A 194 -14.29 -0.19 -15.40
C ALA A 194 -13.86 -0.67 -16.79
N GLU A 195 -13.47 -1.94 -16.92
CA GLU A 195 -13.09 -2.56 -18.19
C GLU A 195 -14.29 -2.59 -19.16
N THR A 196 -15.49 -2.90 -18.66
CA THR A 196 -16.72 -2.92 -19.49
C THR A 196 -17.08 -1.52 -19.97
N LYS A 197 -17.02 -0.50 -19.10
CA LYS A 197 -17.25 0.91 -19.50
C LYS A 197 -16.24 1.40 -20.54
N LYS A 198 -15.00 0.90 -20.48
CA LYS A 198 -13.96 1.24 -21.46
C LYS A 198 -14.17 0.54 -22.82
N LEU A 199 -14.73 -0.66 -22.81
CA LEU A 199 -15.06 -1.41 -24.04
C LEU A 199 -16.34 -0.91 -24.72
N LEU A 200 -17.28 -0.34 -23.98
CA LEU A 200 -18.58 0.09 -24.50
C LEU A 200 -18.49 1.07 -25.69
N PRO A 201 -17.63 2.11 -25.68
CA PRO A 201 -17.42 2.97 -26.85
C PRO A 201 -16.87 2.22 -28.05
N PHE A 202 -15.95 1.27 -27.85
CA PHE A 202 -15.41 0.44 -28.92
C PHE A 202 -16.49 -0.47 -29.50
N LEU A 203 -17.28 -1.13 -28.65
CA LEU A 203 -18.38 -1.99 -29.11
C LEU A 203 -19.45 -1.18 -29.86
N VAL A 204 -19.78 0.03 -29.39
CA VAL A 204 -20.69 0.93 -30.09
C VAL A 204 -20.12 1.36 -31.44
N GLN A 205 -18.83 1.74 -31.49
CA GLN A 205 -18.17 2.11 -32.74
C GLN A 205 -18.15 0.95 -33.75
N THR A 206 -17.79 -0.25 -33.29
CA THR A 206 -17.75 -1.46 -34.14
C THR A 206 -19.16 -1.79 -34.65
N ALA A 207 -20.19 -1.69 -33.81
CA ALA A 207 -21.57 -1.90 -34.21
C ALA A 207 -22.08 -0.83 -35.20
N THR A 208 -21.67 0.43 -35.04
CA THR A 208 -22.00 1.47 -36.03
C THR A 208 -21.29 1.22 -37.36
N GLU A 209 -20.01 0.86 -37.36
CA GLU A 209 -19.24 0.58 -38.58
C GLU A 209 -19.80 -0.65 -39.33
N ASP A 210 -20.18 -1.70 -38.59
CA ASP A 210 -20.83 -2.88 -39.17
C ASP A 210 -22.18 -2.52 -39.80
N ASN A 211 -23.00 -1.68 -39.16
CA ASN A 211 -24.26 -1.20 -39.73
C ASN A 211 -24.04 -0.35 -41.00
N THR A 212 -23.06 0.56 -41.00
CA THR A 212 -22.74 1.32 -42.23
C THR A 212 -22.24 0.43 -43.35
N SER A 213 -21.49 -0.64 -43.04
CA SER A 213 -21.04 -1.61 -44.03
C SER A 213 -22.20 -2.43 -44.61
N PHE A 214 -23.19 -2.77 -43.78
CA PHE A 214 -24.41 -3.46 -44.20
C PHE A 214 -25.26 -2.60 -45.12
N ASP A 215 -25.44 -1.31 -44.79
CA ASP A 215 -26.15 -0.34 -45.64
C ASP A 215 -25.41 -0.12 -46.99
N LEU A 216 -24.08 -0.11 -46.98
CA LEU A 216 -23.27 -0.05 -48.20
C LEU A 216 -23.42 -1.32 -49.06
N MET A 217 -23.47 -2.50 -48.47
CA MET A 217 -23.72 -3.73 -49.23
C MET A 217 -25.14 -3.79 -49.80
N ALA A 218 -26.14 -3.29 -49.07
CA ALA A 218 -27.53 -3.24 -49.53
C ALA A 218 -27.75 -2.26 -50.71
N SER A 219 -26.88 -1.26 -50.87
CA SER A 219 -26.95 -0.27 -51.95
C SER A 219 -26.15 -0.64 -53.20
N LEU A 220 -25.36 -1.73 -53.18
CA LEU A 220 -24.68 -2.20 -54.38
C LEU A 220 -25.71 -2.76 -55.39
N PRO A 221 -25.79 -2.22 -56.62
CA PRO A 221 -26.76 -2.66 -57.60
C PRO A 221 -26.51 -4.13 -57.95
N ILE A 222 -27.55 -4.95 -57.77
CA ILE A 222 -27.56 -6.36 -58.15
C ILE A 222 -27.23 -6.43 -59.64
N ARG A 223 -26.02 -6.89 -59.94
CA ARG A 223 -25.53 -7.10 -61.30
C ARG A 223 -26.27 -8.32 -61.87
N THR A 224 -27.43 -8.08 -62.46
CA THR A 224 -28.15 -9.10 -63.22
C THR A 224 -27.33 -9.42 -64.47
N SER A 225 -26.92 -10.68 -64.57
CA SER A 225 -26.24 -11.30 -65.71
C SER A 225 -27.00 -11.14 -67.02
#